data_AF-A0A0B1SK26-F1
#
_entry.id   AF-A0A0B1SK26-F1
#
_cell.length_a   1.000
_cell.length_b   1.000
_cell.length_c   1.000
_cell.angle_alpha   90.00
_cell.angle_beta   90.00
_cell.angle_gamma   90.00
#
_symmetry.space_group_name_H-M   'P 1'
#
loop_
_entity.id
_entity.type
_entity.pdbx_description
1 polymer ?
#
loop_
_entity_poly.entity_id
_entity_poly.type
_entity_poly.pdbx_seq_one_letter_code
_entity_poly.pdbx_strand_id
1 'polypeptide(L)'
;LCLQVLKAESQVVAGIKYVFEVLFGESTCKKGHINASELSAGNCELKQGGNRAIYKVELWEKPWENFEQFNVEKIRNVEAHEQF
;
A
#
# COMPACT_ATOMS: atom_id res chain seq x y z
N LEU A 1 1.39 -7.88 0.67
CA LEU A 1 2.22 -7.67 -0.53
C LEU A 1 1.57 -6.61 -1.41
N CYS A 2 2.30 -5.60 -1.87
CA CYS A 2 1.79 -4.66 -2.88
C CYS A 2 1.78 -5.36 -4.25
N LEU A 3 0.63 -5.40 -4.93
CA LEU A 3 0.49 -6.05 -6.24
C LEU A 3 0.53 -5.02 -7.38
N GLN A 4 -0.24 -3.94 -7.23
CA GLN A 4 -0.38 -2.92 -8.26
C GLN A 4 -0.79 -1.58 -7.63
N VAL A 5 -0.22 -0.48 -8.11
CA VAL A 5 -0.71 0.87 -7.85
C VAL A 5 -1.77 1.19 -8.89
N LEU A 6 -3.01 1.40 -8.45
CA LEU A 6 -4.16 1.65 -9.31
C LEU A 6 -4.29 3.14 -9.64
N LYS A 7 -4.03 3.98 -8.65
CA LYS A 7 -4.07 5.44 -8.77
C LYS A 7 -2.93 6.04 -7.96
N ALA A 8 -2.32 7.09 -8.50
CA ALA A 8 -1.36 7.91 -7.80
C ALA A 8 -1.60 9.38 -8.17
N GLU A 9 -1.76 10.24 -7.17
CA GLU A 9 -1.91 11.68 -7.36
C GLU A 9 -1.20 12.45 -6.26
N SER A 10 -0.81 13.69 -6.55
CA SER A 10 -0.16 14.59 -5.60
C SER A 10 -0.87 15.94 -5.55
N GLN A 11 -0.85 16.57 -4.38
CA GLN A 11 -1.46 17.86 -4.12
C GLN A 11 -0.57 18.69 -3.21
N VAL A 12 -0.39 19.98 -3.53
CA VAL A 12 0.38 20.90 -2.68
C VAL A 12 -0.57 21.57 -1.69
N VAL A 13 -0.51 21.16 -0.42
CA VAL A 13 -1.41 21.62 0.66
C VAL A 13 -0.60 21.82 1.94
N ALA A 14 -0.02 23.02 2.13
CA ALA A 14 0.87 23.31 3.26
C ALA A 14 1.91 22.19 3.52
N GLY A 15 2.53 21.71 2.44
CA GLY A 15 3.16 20.39 2.38
C GLY A 15 2.86 19.73 1.03
N ILE A 16 3.37 18.52 0.82
CA ILE A 16 3.00 17.69 -0.32
C ILE A 16 2.17 16.52 0.21
N LYS A 17 0.94 16.37 -0.31
CA LYS A 17 0.08 15.23 -0.03
C LYS A 17 0.06 14.31 -1.24
N TYR A 18 0.52 13.08 -1.09
CA TYR A 18 0.34 12.01 -2.05
C TYR A 18 -0.85 11.15 -1.64
N VAL A 19 -1.66 10.75 -2.63
CA VAL A 19 -2.78 9.85 -2.44
C VAL A 19 -2.62 8.70 -3.43
N PHE A 20 -2.62 7.49 -2.89
CA PHE A 20 -2.51 6.25 -3.65
C PHE A 20 -3.73 5.38 -3.43
N GLU A 21 -4.20 4.74 -4.49
CA GLU A 21 -5.05 3.55 -4.37
C GLU A 21 -4.22 2.36 -4.81
N VAL A 22 -4.07 1.38 -3.92
CA VAL A 22 -3.14 0.28 -4.10
C VAL A 22 -3.85 -1.03 -3.86
N LEU A 23 -3.71 -1.96 -4.80
CA LEU A 23 -4.13 -3.33 -4.64
C LEU A 23 -3.08 -4.10 -3.83
N PHE A 24 -3.49 -4.59 -2.67
CA PHE A 24 -2.67 -5.46 -1.82
C PHE A 24 -3.20 -6.89 -1.84
N GLY A 25 -2.27 -7.84 -1.80
CA GLY A 25 -2.54 -9.27 -1.62
C GLY A 25 -1.90 -9.84 -0.36
N GLU A 26 -2.55 -10.85 0.22
CA GLU A 26 -2.05 -11.62 1.35
C GLU A 26 -0.80 -12.43 0.94
N SER A 27 0.30 -12.23 1.65
CA SER A 27 1.54 -13.02 1.46
C SER A 27 1.59 -14.22 2.38
N THR A 28 2.48 -15.18 2.08
CA THR A 28 2.83 -16.29 2.98
C THR A 28 3.63 -15.84 4.20
N CYS A 29 4.30 -14.68 4.12
CA CYS A 29 5.03 -14.08 5.22
C CYS A 29 4.14 -13.60 6.36
N LYS A 30 4.54 -13.93 7.60
CA LYS A 30 3.87 -13.46 8.82
C LYS A 30 4.31 -12.04 9.17
N LYS A 31 3.36 -11.24 9.66
CA LYS A 31 3.65 -9.90 10.19
C LYS A 31 4.70 -9.99 11.30
N GLY A 32 5.73 -9.14 11.23
CA GLY A 32 6.80 -9.06 12.24
C GLY A 32 7.96 -10.05 12.06
N HIS A 33 7.89 -10.98 11.11
CA HIS A 33 9.02 -11.86 10.77
C HIS A 33 9.99 -11.25 9.76
N ILE A 34 9.51 -10.31 8.95
CA ILE A 34 10.29 -9.56 7.96
C ILE A 34 10.03 -8.07 8.18
N ASN A 35 11.07 -7.25 8.04
CA ASN A 35 10.93 -5.80 8.12
C ASN A 35 10.08 -5.29 6.96
N ALA A 36 9.28 -4.24 7.21
CA ALA A 36 8.43 -3.65 6.18
C ALA A 36 9.24 -3.19 4.96
N SER A 37 10.45 -2.67 5.17
CA SER A 37 11.37 -2.22 4.11
C SER A 37 11.94 -3.37 3.26
N GLU A 38 11.92 -4.59 3.79
CA GLU A 38 12.40 -5.77 3.08
C GLU A 38 11.25 -6.49 2.37
N LEU A 39 9.98 -6.19 2.70
CA LEU A 39 8.81 -6.88 2.17
C LEU A 39 8.67 -6.67 0.65
N SER A 40 9.01 -7.70 -0.13
CA SER A 40 8.97 -7.70 -1.59
C SER A 40 8.48 -9.05 -2.13
N ALA A 41 8.19 -9.13 -3.43
CA ALA A 41 7.84 -10.39 -4.07
C ALA A 41 9.01 -11.40 -4.09
N GLY A 42 10.27 -10.93 -3.94
CA GLY A 42 11.45 -11.80 -3.95
C GLY A 42 11.71 -12.55 -2.65
N ASN A 43 11.18 -12.06 -1.53
CA ASN A 43 11.32 -12.70 -0.21
C ASN A 43 9.99 -13.09 0.43
N CYS A 44 8.87 -12.64 -0.13
CA CYS A 44 7.53 -13.00 0.32
C CYS A 44 6.64 -13.35 -0.86
N GLU A 45 6.27 -14.62 -0.95
CA GLU A 45 5.38 -15.11 -1.99
C GLU A 45 3.92 -14.70 -1.72
N LEU A 46 3.17 -14.49 -2.80
CA LEU A 46 1.73 -14.31 -2.73
C LEU A 46 1.07 -15.62 -2.31
N LYS A 47 0.20 -15.57 -1.29
CA LYS A 47 -0.53 -16.76 -0.85
C LYS A 47 -1.59 -17.13 -1.89
N GLN A 48 -1.55 -18.36 -2.40
CA GLN A 48 -2.59 -18.85 -3.31
C GLN A 48 -3.95 -18.89 -2.60
N GLY A 49 -4.99 -18.37 -3.27
CA GLY A 49 -6.31 -18.20 -2.66
C GLY A 49 -6.35 -17.20 -1.51
N GLY A 50 -5.26 -16.43 -1.28
CA GLY A 50 -5.17 -15.43 -0.24
C GLY A 50 -6.02 -14.20 -0.53
N ASN A 51 -6.35 -13.45 0.52
CA ASN A 51 -7.19 -12.27 0.41
C ASN A 51 -6.54 -11.17 -0.43
N ARG A 52 -7.34 -10.43 -1.19
CA ARG A 52 -6.93 -9.18 -1.85
C ARG A 52 -7.86 -8.05 -1.45
N ALA A 53 -7.32 -6.83 -1.41
CA ALA A 53 -8.09 -5.64 -1.10
C ALA A 53 -7.40 -4.38 -1.63
N ILE A 54 -8.21 -3.38 -1.97
CA ILE A 54 -7.73 -2.04 -2.31
C ILE A 54 -7.67 -1.21 -1.04
N TYR A 55 -6.55 -0.53 -0.85
CA TYR A 55 -6.36 0.45 0.21
C TYR A 55 -6.09 1.81 -0.40
N LYS A 56 -6.67 2.83 0.24
CA LYS A 56 -6.29 4.21 0.04
C LYS A 56 -5.16 4.53 1.02
N VAL A 57 -4.03 4.99 0.51
CA VAL A 57 -2.87 5.40 1.30
C VAL A 57 -2.64 6.87 1.05
N GLU A 58 -2.69 7.68 2.09
CA GLU A 58 -2.35 9.10 2.03
C GLU A 58 -1.04 9.33 2.78
N LEU A 59 -0.07 9.93 2.11
CA LEU A 59 1.19 10.40 2.70
C LEU A 59 1.17 11.93 2.65
N TRP A 60 1.24 12.59 3.79
CA TRP A 60 1.45 14.02 3.88
C TRP A 60 2.84 14.30 4.43
N GLU A 61 3.67 14.97 3.63
CA GLU A 61 5.04 15.30 3.99
C GLU A 61 5.29 16.81 3.94
N LYS A 62 6.15 17.27 4.85
CA LYS A 62 6.75 18.61 4.81
C LYS A 62 8.25 18.43 5.01
N PRO A 63 9.03 18.25 3.93
CA PRO A 63 10.45 17.92 4.02
C PRO A 63 11.26 18.93 4.83
N TRP A 64 10.88 20.22 4.76
CA TRP A 64 11.52 21.31 5.51
C TRP A 64 11.28 21.28 7.02
N GLU A 65 10.28 20.51 7.49
CA GLU A 65 9.97 20.31 8.91
C GLU A 65 10.32 18.90 9.41
N ASN A 66 10.91 18.05 8.54
CA ASN A 66 11.11 16.63 8.83
C ASN A 66 9.82 15.94 9.33
N PHE A 67 8.70 16.27 8.67
CA PHE A 67 7.38 15.79 9.02
C PHE A 67 6.84 14.85 7.94
N GLU A 68 6.34 13.71 8.39
CA GLU A 68 5.61 12.73 7.58
C GLU A 68 4.43 12.20 8.37
N GLN A 69 3.27 12.06 7.73
CA GLN A 69 2.09 11.43 8.31
C GLN A 69 1.43 10.53 7.28
N PHE A 70 1.12 9.31 7.71
CA PHE A 70 0.39 8.33 6.92
C PHE A 70 -1.05 8.20 7.41
N ASN A 71 -1.98 8.10 6.47
CA ASN A 71 -3.35 7.63 6.73
C ASN A 71 -3.65 6.47 5.78
N VAL A 72 -4.17 5.36 6.33
CA VAL A 72 -4.45 4.15 5.56
C VAL A 72 -5.89 3.72 5.81
N GLU A 73 -6.66 3.64 4.74
CA GLU A 73 -8.06 3.25 4.77
C GLU A 73 -8.29 2.08 3.81
N LYS A 74 -9.01 1.06 4.28
CA LYS A 74 -9.42 -0.04 3.41
C LYS A 74 -10.64 0.39 2.61
N ILE A 75 -10.53 0.41 1.28
CA ILE A 75 -11.67 0.75 0.40
C ILE A 75 -12.59 -0.46 0.29
N ARG A 76 -12.08 -1.61 -0.18
CA ARG A 76 -12.86 -2.85 -0.33
C ARG A 76 -11.99 -4.09 -0.50
N ASN A 77 -12.59 -5.26 -0.29
CA ASN A 77 -12.02 -6.53 -0.74
C ASN A 77 -12.10 -6.65 -2.27
N VAL A 78 -11.23 -7.47 -2.83
CA VAL A 78 -11.11 -7.74 -4.27
C VAL A 78 -11.07 -9.25 -4.49
N GLU A 79 -11.84 -9.71 -5.47
CA GLU A 79 -11.79 -11.10 -5.91
C GLU A 79 -10.57 -11.37 -6.79
N ALA A 80 -10.06 -12.61 -6.77
CA ALA A 80 -8.82 -12.94 -7.47
C ALA A 80 -8.88 -12.76 -9.01
N HIS A 81 -10.07 -12.77 -9.58
CA HIS A 81 -10.34 -12.69 -11.03
C HIS A 81 -10.64 -11.27 -11.54
N GLU A 82 -10.71 -10.28 -10.65
CA GLU A 82 -10.99 -8.90 -11.04
C GLU A 82 -9.76 -8.26 -11.72
N GLN A 83 -9.98 -7.58 -12.85
CA GLN A 83 -8.95 -6.86 -13.61
C GLN A 83 -9.05 -5.35 -13.32
N PHE A 84 -7.90 -4.66 -13.30
CA PHE A 84 -7.76 -3.25 -12.91
C PHE A 84 -7.00 -2.44 -13.95
#